data_AF-A0A7M5XLX2-F1
#
_entry.id   AF-A0A7M5XLX2-F1
#
_cell.length_a   1.000
_cell.length_b   1.000
_cell.length_c   1.000
_cell.angle_alpha   90.00
_cell.angle_beta   90.00
_cell.angle_gamma   90.00
#
_symmetry.space_group_name_H-M   'P 1'
#
loop_
_entity.id
_entity.type
_entity.pdbx_description
1 polymer ?
#
loop_
_entity_poly.entity_id
_entity_poly.type
_entity_poly.pdbx_seq_one_letter_code
_entity_poly.pdbx_strand_id
1 'polypeptide(L)'
;MLSEKTSKLIEALLGDFKIIHNECKRKFPQLKGSLDIGIVRLRMLSSSKDGDTNAMEVLGTSSEIYSPIFHGLESKYLKIIPTCLTCIQRLASAAALAEAHAAKVISHLSLLADEDIEALRVLQTIIVMMTTSHVIQKESLAQTLVLCFKLYFSTDGTTSNTASAAIRQGVAVVIDQMIEEDKKPKADDTTASYHVKCPKTLRSRAQDAYLLFQDLCQLTNGDNPYWLQGMKTMTRTFGLELMESILRHYPKAFLDHPEFSFLLKERVCPLIIKLFSPNIKYKKGGQNTPTIIEKPVFSVSVRLLRVVSVLIKQFYSLLVTECEIFLSLLVKFLDNNKPFWQRALALEVLHNLCSQPQILRSFCQFYDMQEHSTKVFKEICEALHKFVNSMLAREISQVYSSASGNISPGAGPSSPISEKAPTQSGFLYRGQWIPVPNVSQTNIKPIYLEQLEHKNEGVNVSESYAMHMVFLCVVEICQALDVLILDRISKKKKRDIENGDYLVENVKHTDKT
;
A
#
# COMPACT_ATOMS: atom_id res chain seq x y z
N MET A 1 -1.69 -7.15 46.60
CA MET A 1 -1.49 -5.69 46.42
C MET A 1 -1.77 -5.41 44.95
N LEU A 2 -2.76 -4.56 44.66
CA LEU A 2 -3.02 -4.13 43.28
C LEU A 2 -1.77 -3.43 42.71
N SER A 3 -1.53 -3.58 41.42
CA SER A 3 -0.51 -2.79 40.73
C SER A 3 -0.89 -1.31 40.79
N GLU A 4 0.11 -0.43 40.88
CA GLU A 4 -0.07 1.03 40.85
C GLU A 4 -0.89 1.48 39.62
N LYS A 5 -0.78 0.74 38.51
CA LYS A 5 -1.56 0.97 37.27
C LYS A 5 -3.05 0.69 37.46
N THR A 6 -3.40 -0.42 38.10
CA THR A 6 -4.79 -0.85 38.32
C THR A 6 -5.48 0.07 39.32
N SER A 7 -4.78 0.50 40.38
CA SER A 7 -5.32 1.47 41.34
C SER A 7 -5.61 2.83 40.68
N LYS A 8 -4.67 3.34 39.87
CA LYS A 8 -4.85 4.60 39.11
C LYS A 8 -6.03 4.51 38.13
N LEU A 9 -6.22 3.36 37.49
CA LEU A 9 -7.37 3.14 36.60
C LEU A 9 -8.70 3.22 37.36
N ILE A 10 -8.81 2.55 38.51
CA ILE A 10 -10.03 2.56 39.33
C ILE A 10 -10.34 3.96 39.85
N GLU A 11 -9.32 4.71 40.31
CA GLU A 11 -9.49 6.10 40.73
C GLU A 11 -9.96 7.01 39.58
N ALA A 12 -9.39 6.83 38.39
CA ALA A 12 -9.77 7.57 37.20
C ALA A 12 -11.23 7.29 36.81
N LEU A 13 -11.66 6.02 36.81
CA LEU A 13 -13.04 5.63 36.53
C LEU A 13 -14.02 6.16 37.58
N LEU A 14 -13.64 6.13 38.86
CA LEU A 14 -14.43 6.75 39.94
C LEU A 14 -14.58 8.26 39.76
N GLY A 15 -13.53 8.93 39.27
CA GLY A 15 -13.58 10.35 38.89
C GLY A 15 -14.58 10.59 37.77
N ASP A 16 -14.51 9.80 36.70
CA ASP A 16 -15.41 9.93 35.54
C ASP A 16 -16.87 9.65 35.92
N PHE A 17 -17.13 8.62 36.73
CA PHE A 17 -18.50 8.30 37.18
C PHE A 17 -19.08 9.40 38.07
N LYS A 18 -18.27 10.08 38.88
CA LYS A 18 -18.72 11.26 39.65
C LYS A 18 -19.05 12.45 38.72
N ILE A 19 -18.27 12.67 37.68
CA ILE A 19 -18.55 13.71 36.68
C ILE A 19 -19.88 13.42 35.98
N ILE A 20 -20.07 12.18 35.51
CA ILE A 20 -21.33 11.76 34.88
C ILE A 20 -22.49 11.92 35.87
N HIS A 21 -22.33 11.48 37.12
CA HIS A 21 -23.37 11.61 38.16
C HIS A 21 -23.77 13.08 38.40
N ASN A 22 -22.80 14.00 38.43
CA ASN A 22 -23.04 15.43 38.60
C ASN A 22 -23.79 16.06 37.41
N GLU A 23 -23.53 15.59 36.19
CA GLU A 23 -24.22 16.03 34.97
C GLU A 23 -25.62 15.41 34.81
N CYS A 24 -25.88 14.24 35.42
CA CYS A 24 -27.14 13.49 35.31
C CYS A 24 -28.33 14.00 36.15
N LYS A 25 -28.19 15.10 36.91
CA LYS A 25 -29.24 15.66 37.81
C LYS A 25 -30.65 15.50 37.24
N ARG A 26 -31.61 14.94 37.99
CA ARG A 26 -33.08 14.78 37.74
C ARG A 26 -33.57 14.36 36.33
N LYS A 27 -32.76 14.40 35.26
CA LYS A 27 -33.13 14.19 33.86
C LYS A 27 -33.07 12.72 33.44
N PHE A 28 -32.21 11.91 34.08
CA PHE A 28 -32.01 10.49 33.73
C PHE A 28 -31.97 9.59 34.99
N PRO A 29 -33.12 9.15 35.52
CA PRO A 29 -33.18 8.37 36.76
C PRO A 29 -32.57 6.96 36.64
N GLN A 30 -32.68 6.30 35.48
CA GLN A 30 -32.09 4.97 35.24
C GLN A 30 -30.55 4.99 35.19
N LEU A 31 -29.99 6.04 34.58
CA LEU A 31 -28.55 6.28 34.54
C LEU A 31 -27.99 6.53 35.94
N LYS A 32 -28.70 7.32 36.76
CA LYS A 32 -28.30 7.57 38.15
C LYS A 32 -28.24 6.28 38.98
N GLY A 33 -29.28 5.43 38.91
CA GLY A 33 -29.30 4.16 39.63
C GLY A 33 -28.16 3.22 39.22
N SER A 34 -27.88 3.16 37.92
CA SER A 34 -26.75 2.35 37.40
C SER A 34 -25.39 2.88 37.83
N LEU A 35 -25.23 4.21 37.90
CA LEU A 35 -24.00 4.85 38.38
C LEU A 35 -23.75 4.59 39.86
N ASP A 36 -24.80 4.64 40.69
CA ASP A 36 -24.67 4.38 42.13
C ASP A 36 -24.19 2.94 42.39
N ILE A 37 -24.74 1.96 41.67
CA ILE A 37 -24.30 0.56 41.72
C ILE A 37 -22.85 0.42 41.24
N GLY A 38 -22.51 1.01 40.08
CA GLY A 38 -21.16 0.95 39.53
C GLY A 38 -20.09 1.59 40.43
N ILE A 39 -20.40 2.71 41.08
CA ILE A 39 -19.50 3.39 42.03
C ILE A 39 -19.25 2.51 43.26
N VAL A 40 -20.28 1.87 43.81
CA VAL A 40 -20.12 0.94 44.94
C VAL A 40 -19.22 -0.22 44.55
N ARG A 41 -19.44 -0.81 43.37
CA ARG A 41 -18.63 -1.93 42.88
C ARG A 41 -17.17 -1.55 42.68
N LEU A 42 -16.89 -0.38 42.11
CA LEU A 42 -15.52 0.13 41.95
C LEU A 42 -14.83 0.40 43.30
N ARG A 43 -15.54 0.90 44.32
CA ARG A 43 -14.98 1.06 45.67
C ARG A 43 -14.68 -0.28 46.33
N MET A 44 -15.55 -1.27 46.15
CA MET A 44 -15.34 -2.62 46.65
C MET A 44 -14.08 -3.25 46.03
N LEU A 45 -13.86 -3.02 44.73
CA LEU A 45 -12.65 -3.47 44.03
C LEU A 45 -11.39 -2.74 44.50
N SER A 46 -11.47 -1.43 44.75
CA SER A 46 -10.38 -0.65 45.33
C SER A 46 -10.01 -1.09 46.76
N SER A 47 -10.99 -1.58 47.52
CA SER A 47 -10.81 -2.03 48.90
C SER A 47 -10.46 -3.52 49.02
N SER A 48 -10.67 -4.31 47.96
CA SER A 48 -10.33 -5.73 47.95
C SER A 48 -8.82 -5.92 47.88
N LYS A 49 -8.29 -6.85 48.69
CA LYS A 49 -6.86 -7.23 48.71
C LYS A 49 -6.49 -8.25 47.64
N ASP A 50 -7.42 -8.59 46.74
CA ASP A 50 -7.22 -9.59 45.70
C ASP A 50 -6.05 -9.24 44.77
N GLY A 51 -5.40 -10.27 44.23
CA GLY A 51 -4.30 -10.12 43.29
C GLY A 51 -4.71 -9.34 42.04
N ASP A 52 -3.74 -8.68 41.40
CA ASP A 52 -3.91 -7.78 40.26
C ASP A 52 -4.68 -8.43 39.08
N THR A 53 -4.45 -9.73 38.85
CA THR A 53 -5.10 -10.52 37.81
C THR A 53 -6.61 -10.67 38.04
N ASN A 54 -7.02 -10.93 39.29
CA ASN A 54 -8.44 -11.06 39.64
C ASN A 54 -9.17 -9.72 39.55
N ALA A 55 -8.50 -8.62 39.92
CA ALA A 55 -9.10 -7.28 39.82
C ALA A 55 -9.38 -6.91 38.36
N MET A 56 -8.44 -7.18 37.45
CA MET A 56 -8.59 -6.90 36.02
C MET A 56 -9.62 -7.82 35.35
N GLU A 57 -9.68 -9.09 35.74
CA GLU A 57 -10.69 -10.03 35.25
C GLU A 57 -12.10 -9.64 35.71
N VAL A 58 -12.26 -9.19 36.97
CA VAL A 58 -13.54 -8.70 37.49
C VAL A 58 -13.94 -7.37 36.85
N LEU A 59 -12.99 -6.47 36.59
CA LEU A 59 -13.25 -5.25 35.80
C LEU A 59 -13.71 -5.59 34.38
N GLY A 60 -13.14 -6.63 33.77
CA GLY A 60 -13.49 -7.08 32.42
C GLY A 60 -14.81 -7.82 32.29
N THR A 61 -15.27 -8.49 33.33
CA THR A 61 -16.49 -9.32 33.32
C THR A 61 -17.71 -8.64 33.94
N SER A 62 -17.50 -7.71 34.88
CA SER A 62 -18.58 -7.08 35.65
C SER A 62 -19.51 -6.22 34.81
N SER A 63 -20.73 -6.73 34.55
CA SER A 63 -21.79 -5.99 33.85
C SER A 63 -22.22 -4.71 34.56
N GLU A 64 -22.01 -4.61 35.88
CA GLU A 64 -22.37 -3.46 36.70
C GLU A 64 -21.51 -2.22 36.42
N ILE A 65 -20.30 -2.41 35.87
CA ILE A 65 -19.40 -1.30 35.52
C ILE A 65 -19.71 -0.79 34.11
N TYR A 66 -20.11 -1.70 33.21
CA TYR A 66 -20.44 -1.37 31.83
C TYR A 66 -21.85 -0.79 31.65
N SER A 67 -22.83 -1.21 32.46
CA SER A 67 -24.20 -0.72 32.37
C SER A 67 -24.37 0.81 32.50
N PRO A 68 -23.72 1.53 33.44
CA PRO A 68 -23.82 2.99 33.49
C PRO A 68 -23.20 3.66 32.25
N ILE A 69 -22.16 3.06 31.67
CA ILE A 69 -21.52 3.57 30.45
C ILE A 69 -22.48 3.41 29.27
N PHE A 70 -23.11 2.23 29.10
CA PHE A 70 -24.07 1.98 28.03
C PHE A 70 -25.28 2.90 28.11
N HIS A 71 -25.92 3.01 29.27
CA HIS A 71 -27.03 3.96 29.47
C HIS A 71 -26.59 5.42 29.24
N GLY A 72 -25.33 5.75 29.53
CA GLY A 72 -24.74 7.06 29.24
C GLY A 72 -24.61 7.33 27.74
N LEU A 73 -24.16 6.35 26.96
CA LEU A 73 -24.08 6.45 25.50
C LEU A 73 -25.47 6.49 24.84
N GLU A 74 -26.43 5.70 25.34
CA GLU A 74 -27.82 5.69 24.87
C GLU A 74 -28.57 7.01 25.16
N SER A 75 -28.16 7.76 26.18
CA SER A 75 -28.80 9.03 26.56
C SER A 75 -28.71 10.12 25.48
N LYS A 76 -27.78 9.97 24.53
CA LYS A 76 -27.47 10.93 23.46
C LYS A 76 -27.15 12.35 23.96
N TYR A 77 -26.82 12.49 25.24
CA TYR A 77 -26.55 13.79 25.83
C TYR A 77 -25.09 14.19 25.63
N LEU A 78 -24.87 15.26 24.85
CA LEU A 78 -23.54 15.71 24.40
C LEU A 78 -22.54 16.01 25.53
N LYS A 79 -22.99 16.28 26.76
CA LYS A 79 -22.08 16.49 27.90
C LYS A 79 -21.62 15.19 28.56
N ILE A 80 -22.40 14.11 28.44
CA ILE A 80 -22.12 12.82 29.08
C ILE A 80 -21.30 11.91 28.15
N ILE A 81 -21.63 11.89 26.87
CA ILE A 81 -20.98 11.01 25.87
C ILE A 81 -19.44 11.12 25.89
N PRO A 82 -18.83 12.32 25.88
CA PRO A 82 -17.38 12.48 25.94
C PRO A 82 -16.71 11.74 27.11
N THR A 83 -17.33 11.81 28.29
CA THR A 83 -16.83 11.17 29.51
C THR A 83 -17.04 9.66 29.46
N CYS A 84 -18.18 9.19 28.94
CA CYS A 84 -18.43 7.76 28.73
C CYS A 84 -17.44 7.13 27.74
N LEU A 85 -17.13 7.80 26.62
CA LEU A 85 -16.13 7.36 25.66
C LEU A 85 -14.73 7.31 26.29
N THR A 86 -14.38 8.30 27.12
CA THR A 86 -13.12 8.32 27.86
C THR A 86 -13.00 7.12 28.82
N CYS A 87 -14.10 6.75 29.50
CA CYS A 87 -14.13 5.54 30.35
C CYS A 87 -13.81 4.28 29.53
N ILE A 88 -14.44 4.13 28.35
CA ILE A 88 -14.21 2.99 27.47
C ILE A 88 -12.76 2.96 26.99
N GLN A 89 -12.20 4.10 26.59
CA GLN A 89 -10.80 4.20 26.16
C GLN A 89 -9.84 3.73 27.28
N ARG A 90 -10.09 4.14 28.53
CA ARG A 90 -9.29 3.72 29.69
C ARG A 90 -9.40 2.23 29.96
N LEU A 91 -10.63 1.68 29.93
CA LEU A 91 -10.88 0.24 30.12
C LEU A 91 -10.22 -0.59 29.01
N ALA A 92 -10.33 -0.16 27.75
CA ALA A 92 -9.72 -0.81 26.61
C ALA A 92 -8.18 -0.75 26.66
N SER A 93 -7.62 0.40 27.04
CA SER A 93 -6.16 0.59 27.17
C SER A 93 -5.55 -0.30 28.25
N ALA A 94 -6.33 -0.63 29.28
CA ALA A 94 -5.91 -1.53 30.35
C ALA A 94 -6.14 -3.02 30.02
N ALA A 95 -6.64 -3.35 28.83
CA ALA A 95 -7.06 -4.71 28.44
C ALA A 95 -8.13 -5.32 29.39
N ALA A 96 -8.93 -4.48 30.04
CA ALA A 96 -9.98 -4.89 30.97
C ALA A 96 -11.33 -5.04 30.27
N LEU A 97 -11.38 -5.56 29.03
CA LEU A 97 -12.61 -5.65 28.23
C LEU A 97 -12.84 -7.08 27.73
N ALA A 98 -13.88 -7.76 28.21
CA ALA A 98 -14.29 -9.07 27.73
C ALA A 98 -15.04 -8.99 26.38
N GLU A 99 -15.06 -10.10 25.63
CA GLU A 99 -15.60 -10.19 24.27
C GLU A 99 -17.07 -9.79 24.18
N ALA A 100 -17.89 -10.26 25.13
CA ALA A 100 -19.32 -9.96 25.19
C ALA A 100 -19.60 -8.45 25.38
N HIS A 101 -18.77 -7.75 26.15
CA HIS A 101 -18.90 -6.31 26.36
C HIS A 101 -18.31 -5.52 25.21
N ALA A 102 -17.23 -6.01 24.57
CA ALA A 102 -16.65 -5.40 23.38
C ALA A 102 -17.67 -5.32 22.23
N ALA A 103 -18.39 -6.42 21.95
CA ALA A 103 -19.44 -6.44 20.94
C ALA A 103 -20.54 -5.41 21.23
N LYS A 104 -20.98 -5.31 22.50
CA LYS A 104 -21.97 -4.30 22.92
C LYS A 104 -21.44 -2.88 22.76
N VAL A 105 -20.19 -2.61 23.15
CA VAL A 105 -19.56 -1.29 22.96
C VAL A 105 -19.58 -0.92 21.47
N ILE A 106 -19.17 -1.84 20.58
CA ILE A 106 -19.14 -1.59 19.14
C ILE A 106 -20.54 -1.26 18.60
N SER A 107 -21.58 -1.97 19.03
CA SER A 107 -22.96 -1.64 18.65
C SER A 107 -23.39 -0.23 19.05
N HIS A 108 -23.06 0.21 20.27
CA HIS A 108 -23.36 1.57 20.73
C HIS A 108 -22.52 2.63 19.99
N LEU A 109 -21.25 2.33 19.70
CA LEU A 109 -20.39 3.22 18.91
C LEU A 109 -20.90 3.35 17.47
N SER A 110 -21.43 2.28 16.88
CA SER A 110 -22.08 2.34 15.56
C SER A 110 -23.30 3.26 15.57
N LEU A 111 -24.14 3.18 16.61
CA LEU A 111 -25.30 4.06 16.74
C LEU A 111 -24.88 5.54 16.83
N LEU A 112 -23.85 5.85 17.62
CA LEU A 112 -23.33 7.22 17.75
C LEU A 112 -22.73 7.75 16.44
N ALA A 113 -22.04 6.89 15.70
CA ALA A 113 -21.48 7.26 14.40
C ALA A 113 -22.56 7.48 13.33
N ASP A 114 -23.62 6.67 13.32
CA ASP A 114 -24.75 6.83 12.39
C ASP A 114 -25.50 8.16 12.64
N GLU A 115 -25.43 8.70 13.86
CA GLU A 115 -25.98 10.03 14.23
C GLU A 115 -24.97 11.18 14.14
N ASP A 116 -23.73 10.91 13.71
CA ASP A 116 -22.62 11.88 13.63
C ASP A 116 -22.31 12.59 14.96
N ILE A 117 -22.54 11.91 16.09
CA ILE A 117 -22.30 12.46 17.43
C ILE A 117 -20.87 12.15 17.87
N GLU A 118 -20.05 13.18 18.11
CA GLU A 118 -18.67 13.04 18.58
C GLU A 118 -17.84 12.05 17.73
N ALA A 119 -18.03 12.09 16.40
CA ALA A 119 -17.46 11.15 15.43
C ALA A 119 -15.95 10.91 15.61
N LEU A 120 -15.18 11.98 15.89
CA LEU A 120 -13.74 11.89 16.15
C LEU A 120 -13.41 11.09 17.42
N ARG A 121 -14.16 11.30 18.52
CA ARG A 121 -13.93 10.54 19.76
C ARG A 121 -14.38 9.09 19.64
N VAL A 122 -15.46 8.84 18.91
CA VAL A 122 -15.88 7.49 18.56
C VAL A 122 -14.75 6.77 17.83
N LEU A 123 -14.17 7.42 16.81
CA LEU A 123 -13.03 6.88 16.05
C LEU A 123 -11.80 6.63 16.93
N GLN A 124 -11.43 7.56 17.80
CA GLN A 124 -10.31 7.39 18.74
C GLN A 124 -10.55 6.18 19.67
N THR A 125 -11.78 5.99 20.13
CA THR A 125 -12.16 4.86 20.98
C THR A 125 -11.98 3.53 20.25
N ILE A 126 -12.42 3.48 18.99
CA ILE A 126 -12.24 2.34 18.11
C ILE A 126 -10.76 2.01 17.90
N ILE A 127 -9.92 3.01 17.62
CA ILE A 127 -8.48 2.81 17.43
C ILE A 127 -7.85 2.15 18.66
N VAL A 128 -8.15 2.66 19.87
CA VAL A 128 -7.62 2.10 21.13
C VAL A 128 -8.08 0.67 21.31
N MET A 129 -9.37 0.40 21.08
CA MET A 129 -9.97 -0.92 21.18
C MET A 129 -9.29 -1.92 20.23
N MET A 130 -9.10 -1.55 18.97
CA MET A 130 -8.50 -2.39 17.94
C MET A 130 -7.01 -2.65 18.18
N THR A 131 -6.28 -1.68 18.72
CA THR A 131 -4.81 -1.77 18.90
C THR A 131 -4.40 -2.42 20.20
N THR A 132 -5.19 -2.28 21.27
CA THR A 132 -4.82 -2.72 22.63
C THR A 132 -5.52 -4.00 23.06
N SER A 133 -6.71 -4.29 22.51
CA SER A 133 -7.48 -5.47 22.90
C SER A 133 -7.32 -6.60 21.89
N HIS A 134 -6.69 -7.71 22.31
CA HIS A 134 -6.65 -8.97 21.53
C HIS A 134 -7.98 -9.72 21.51
N VAL A 135 -9.01 -9.16 22.16
CA VAL A 135 -10.33 -9.77 22.37
C VAL A 135 -11.26 -9.53 21.19
N ILE A 136 -10.97 -8.55 20.33
CA ILE A 136 -11.79 -8.22 19.17
C ILE A 136 -11.39 -9.14 18.01
N GLN A 137 -12.18 -10.16 17.75
CA GLN A 137 -11.96 -11.13 16.66
C GLN A 137 -13.23 -11.29 15.81
N LYS A 138 -13.07 -11.84 14.60
CA LYS A 138 -14.19 -12.27 13.74
C LYS A 138 -15.18 -11.12 13.45
N GLU A 139 -16.47 -11.31 13.69
CA GLU A 139 -17.52 -10.35 13.35
C GLU A 139 -17.38 -9.00 14.08
N SER A 140 -16.90 -8.99 15.33
CA SER A 140 -16.68 -7.74 16.06
C SER A 140 -15.56 -6.91 15.43
N LEU A 141 -14.50 -7.56 14.93
CA LEU A 141 -13.43 -6.88 14.19
C LEU A 141 -13.95 -6.32 12.85
N ALA A 142 -14.75 -7.10 12.13
CA ALA A 142 -15.37 -6.67 10.88
C ALA A 142 -16.21 -5.40 11.08
N GLN A 143 -17.09 -5.40 12.09
CA GLN A 143 -17.93 -4.25 12.43
C GLN A 143 -17.10 -3.02 12.81
N THR A 144 -16.02 -3.23 13.56
CA THR A 144 -15.09 -2.16 13.96
C THR A 144 -14.41 -1.52 12.75
N LEU A 145 -13.95 -2.32 11.79
CA LEU A 145 -13.34 -1.83 10.55
C LEU A 145 -14.38 -1.12 9.66
N VAL A 146 -15.58 -1.69 9.51
CA VAL A 146 -16.68 -1.06 8.77
C VAL A 146 -17.00 0.32 9.35
N LEU A 147 -16.97 0.46 10.68
CA LEU A 147 -17.21 1.74 11.35
C LEU A 147 -16.11 2.77 11.03
N CYS A 148 -14.84 2.38 11.04
CA CYS A 148 -13.74 3.24 10.57
C CYS A 148 -13.93 3.67 9.12
N PHE A 149 -14.35 2.76 8.25
CA PHE A 149 -14.62 3.07 6.85
C PHE A 149 -15.84 3.99 6.66
N LYS A 150 -16.90 3.85 7.46
CA LYS A 150 -18.03 4.79 7.45
C LYS A 150 -17.56 6.20 7.80
N LEU A 151 -16.78 6.33 8.89
CA LEU A 151 -16.25 7.59 9.38
C LEU A 151 -15.23 8.23 8.41
N TYR A 152 -14.57 7.42 7.58
CA TYR A 152 -13.70 7.93 6.51
C TYR A 152 -14.45 8.79 5.48
N PHE A 153 -15.74 8.52 5.24
CA PHE A 153 -16.58 9.32 4.35
C PHE A 153 -17.29 10.48 5.07
N SER A 154 -16.92 10.79 6.31
CA SER A 154 -17.44 11.96 7.02
C SER A 154 -17.09 13.26 6.29
N THR A 155 -17.95 14.27 6.42
CA THR A 155 -17.75 15.61 5.88
C THR A 155 -16.64 16.38 6.59
N ASP A 156 -16.34 16.01 7.85
CA ASP A 156 -15.25 16.60 8.60
C ASP A 156 -13.90 16.03 8.14
N GLY A 157 -13.07 16.92 7.60
CA GLY A 157 -11.74 16.55 7.11
C GLY A 157 -10.82 15.99 8.20
N THR A 158 -10.97 16.42 9.46
CA THR A 158 -10.13 15.89 10.55
C THR A 158 -10.51 14.46 10.90
N THR A 159 -11.80 14.17 10.98
CA THR A 159 -12.34 12.82 11.17
C THR A 159 -12.00 11.91 9.98
N SER A 160 -12.18 12.37 8.74
CA SER A 160 -11.83 11.60 7.54
C SER A 160 -10.34 11.23 7.47
N ASN A 161 -9.44 12.19 7.75
CA ASN A 161 -8.01 11.95 7.77
C ASN A 161 -7.59 11.00 8.90
N THR A 162 -8.16 11.20 10.10
CA THR A 162 -7.94 10.30 11.23
C THR A 162 -8.45 8.89 10.92
N ALA A 163 -9.57 8.76 10.22
CA ALA A 163 -10.15 7.47 9.85
C ALA A 163 -9.29 6.76 8.81
N SER A 164 -8.74 7.48 7.83
CA SER A 164 -7.77 6.95 6.89
C SER A 164 -6.54 6.33 7.60
N ALA A 165 -5.99 7.05 8.59
CA ALA A 165 -4.89 6.55 9.40
C ALA A 165 -5.32 5.33 10.26
N ALA A 166 -6.51 5.39 10.87
CA ALA A 166 -7.09 4.32 11.67
C ALA A 166 -7.24 3.03 10.87
N ILE A 167 -7.72 3.11 9.62
CA ILE A 167 -7.90 1.95 8.74
C ILE A 167 -6.55 1.33 8.39
N ARG A 168 -5.54 2.14 8.03
CA ARG A 168 -4.19 1.65 7.75
C ARG A 168 -3.60 0.93 8.96
N GLN A 169 -3.74 1.52 10.13
CA GLN A 169 -3.28 0.92 11.38
C GLN A 169 -4.06 -0.37 11.70
N GLY A 170 -5.38 -0.38 11.51
CA GLY A 170 -6.20 -1.56 11.74
C GLY A 170 -5.83 -2.73 10.85
N VAL A 171 -5.64 -2.48 9.56
CA VAL A 171 -5.16 -3.47 8.60
C VAL A 171 -3.79 -4.02 9.03
N ALA A 172 -2.86 -3.15 9.44
CA ALA A 172 -1.55 -3.57 9.92
C ALA A 172 -1.65 -4.47 11.17
N VAL A 173 -2.44 -4.05 12.17
CA VAL A 173 -2.67 -4.81 13.40
C VAL A 173 -3.24 -6.20 13.13
N VAL A 174 -4.20 -6.33 12.22
CA VAL A 174 -4.80 -7.63 11.87
C VAL A 174 -3.75 -8.58 11.29
N ILE A 175 -2.87 -8.08 10.41
CA ILE A 175 -1.80 -8.89 9.81
C ILE A 175 -0.69 -9.19 10.83
N ASP A 176 -0.32 -8.23 11.67
CA ASP A 176 0.66 -8.43 12.75
C ASP A 176 0.19 -9.52 13.72
N GLN A 177 -1.09 -9.48 14.10
CA GLN A 177 -1.70 -10.48 14.98
C GLN A 177 -1.73 -11.88 14.37
N MET A 178 -1.89 -12.00 13.06
CA MET A 178 -1.73 -13.26 12.32
C MET A 178 -0.27 -13.74 12.39
N ILE A 179 0.70 -12.88 12.11
CA ILE A 179 2.13 -13.23 12.15
C ILE A 179 2.55 -13.66 13.58
N GLU A 180 2.00 -13.02 14.61
CA GLU A 180 2.20 -13.43 16.01
C GLU A 180 1.57 -14.79 16.32
N GLU A 181 0.40 -15.08 15.75
CA GLU A 181 -0.24 -16.38 15.88
C GLU A 181 0.62 -17.47 15.22
N ASP A 182 1.14 -17.21 14.01
CA ASP A 182 1.95 -18.16 13.25
C ASP A 182 3.26 -18.54 13.95
N LYS A 183 3.84 -17.65 14.76
CA LYS A 183 5.02 -17.95 15.59
C LYS A 183 4.74 -19.00 16.66
N LYS A 184 3.48 -19.15 17.09
CA LYS A 184 3.10 -20.18 18.07
C LYS A 184 3.00 -21.53 17.38
N PRO A 185 3.47 -22.62 18.01
CA PRO A 185 3.37 -23.96 17.44
C PRO A 185 1.92 -24.26 17.07
N LYS A 186 1.71 -24.93 15.92
CA LYS A 186 0.38 -25.39 15.49
C LYS A 186 -0.15 -26.31 16.58
N ALA A 187 -1.01 -25.79 17.46
CA ALA A 187 -1.89 -26.65 18.23
C ALA A 187 -2.78 -27.40 17.24
N ASP A 188 -3.08 -28.67 17.50
CA ASP A 188 -3.91 -29.53 16.63
C ASP A 188 -5.34 -29.02 16.40
N ASP A 189 -5.71 -27.87 17.01
CA ASP A 189 -6.95 -27.17 16.75
C ASP A 189 -6.93 -26.53 15.35
N THR A 190 -7.26 -27.35 14.36
CA THR A 190 -7.85 -26.85 13.10
C THR A 190 -9.18 -26.22 13.47
N THR A 191 -9.16 -24.94 13.87
CA THR A 191 -10.38 -24.17 14.11
C THR A 191 -11.19 -24.18 12.83
N ALA A 192 -12.36 -24.82 12.87
CA ALA A 192 -13.29 -24.84 11.76
C ALA A 192 -13.46 -23.41 11.20
N SER A 193 -13.38 -23.28 9.88
CA SER A 193 -13.60 -22.00 9.21
C SER A 193 -14.95 -21.42 9.64
N TYR A 194 -14.93 -20.24 10.26
CA TYR A 194 -16.16 -19.60 10.74
C TYR A 194 -16.91 -18.88 9.61
N HIS A 195 -16.33 -18.81 8.41
CA HIS A 195 -16.93 -18.17 7.25
C HIS A 195 -16.82 -19.05 5.99
N VAL A 196 -17.94 -19.25 5.28
CA VAL A 196 -18.06 -20.21 4.15
C VAL A 196 -17.00 -20.01 3.05
N LYS A 197 -16.50 -18.77 2.88
CA LYS A 197 -15.50 -18.42 1.86
C LYS A 197 -14.06 -18.38 2.36
N CYS A 198 -13.83 -18.76 3.61
CA CYS A 198 -12.49 -18.83 4.18
C CYS A 198 -11.96 -20.28 4.14
N PRO A 199 -10.72 -20.51 3.68
CA PRO A 199 -10.09 -21.83 3.73
C PRO A 199 -10.06 -22.39 5.15
N LYS A 200 -10.43 -23.67 5.30
CA LYS A 200 -10.49 -24.37 6.60
C LYS A 200 -9.11 -24.69 7.19
N THR A 201 -8.04 -24.45 6.43
CA THR A 201 -6.64 -24.69 6.77
C THR A 201 -6.03 -23.57 7.61
N LEU A 202 -6.64 -22.38 7.63
CA LEU A 202 -6.17 -21.20 8.34
C LEU A 202 -6.65 -21.17 9.80
N ARG A 203 -5.83 -20.62 10.70
CA ARG A 203 -6.19 -20.35 12.10
C ARG A 203 -7.08 -19.12 12.22
N SER A 204 -7.73 -18.91 13.36
CA SER A 204 -8.73 -17.84 13.55
C SER A 204 -8.24 -16.45 13.12
N ARG A 205 -7.02 -16.01 13.49
CA ARG A 205 -6.55 -14.65 13.12
C ARG A 205 -6.07 -14.58 11.67
N ALA A 206 -5.54 -15.69 11.15
CA ALA A 206 -5.23 -15.81 9.73
C ALA A 206 -6.48 -15.77 8.85
N GLN A 207 -7.61 -16.32 9.32
CA GLN A 207 -8.92 -16.22 8.66
C GLN A 207 -9.40 -14.75 8.59
N ASP A 208 -9.28 -13.99 9.67
CA ASP A 208 -9.62 -12.56 9.72
C ASP A 208 -8.78 -11.75 8.70
N ALA A 209 -7.46 -11.97 8.68
CA ALA A 209 -6.56 -11.32 7.73
C ALA A 209 -6.86 -11.70 6.26
N TYR A 210 -7.18 -12.96 6.01
CA TYR A 210 -7.54 -13.45 4.68
C TYR A 210 -8.84 -12.81 4.16
N LEU A 211 -9.90 -12.80 5.00
CA LEU A 211 -11.18 -12.20 4.65
C LEU A 211 -11.06 -10.69 4.45
N LEU A 212 -10.28 -10.00 5.30
CA LEU A 212 -9.99 -8.58 5.15
C LEU A 212 -9.33 -8.29 3.80
N PHE A 213 -8.25 -9.00 3.46
CA PHE A 213 -7.54 -8.74 2.21
C PHE A 213 -8.38 -9.11 0.98
N GLN A 214 -9.18 -10.17 1.06
CA GLN A 214 -10.14 -10.55 0.02
C GLN A 214 -11.19 -9.46 -0.20
N ASP A 215 -11.79 -8.94 0.86
CA ASP A 215 -12.80 -7.89 0.77
C ASP A 215 -12.22 -6.56 0.28
N LEU A 216 -10.99 -6.23 0.64
CA LEU A 216 -10.29 -5.06 0.08
C LEU A 216 -10.14 -5.17 -1.45
N CYS A 217 -9.85 -6.37 -1.96
CA CYS A 217 -9.80 -6.60 -3.40
C CYS A 217 -11.18 -6.42 -4.06
N GLN A 218 -12.25 -6.92 -3.42
CA GLN A 218 -13.62 -6.81 -3.93
C GLN A 218 -14.13 -5.38 -3.93
N LEU A 219 -13.96 -4.67 -2.81
CA LEU A 219 -14.32 -3.27 -2.67
C LEU A 219 -13.59 -2.40 -3.69
N THR A 220 -12.31 -2.69 -3.97
CA THR A 220 -11.54 -1.98 -5.00
C THR A 220 -12.06 -2.29 -6.42
N ASN A 221 -12.56 -3.51 -6.66
CA ASN A 221 -13.19 -3.89 -7.92
C ASN A 221 -14.59 -3.27 -8.11
N GLY A 222 -15.22 -2.80 -7.03
CA GLY A 222 -16.61 -2.37 -6.99
C GLY A 222 -17.62 -3.49 -6.74
N ASP A 223 -17.16 -4.65 -6.25
CA ASP A 223 -18.00 -5.76 -5.84
C ASP A 223 -18.36 -5.66 -4.34
N ASN A 224 -19.42 -6.37 -3.94
CA ASN A 224 -19.82 -6.42 -2.53
C ASN A 224 -18.84 -7.30 -1.71
N PRO A 225 -18.42 -6.84 -0.52
CA PRO A 225 -17.58 -7.61 0.39
C PRO A 225 -18.35 -8.77 1.01
N TYR A 226 -17.63 -9.77 1.51
CA TYR A 226 -18.23 -10.92 2.21
C TYR A 226 -18.26 -10.77 3.72
N TRP A 227 -17.21 -10.21 4.31
CA TRP A 227 -17.00 -10.10 5.75
C TRP A 227 -17.25 -8.67 6.26
N LEU A 228 -16.82 -7.64 5.52
CA LEU A 228 -17.06 -6.21 5.82
C LEU A 228 -18.50 -5.78 5.43
N GLN A 229 -19.50 -6.45 6.00
CA GLN A 229 -20.91 -6.19 5.72
C GLN A 229 -21.30 -4.76 6.11
N GLY A 230 -22.02 -4.06 5.22
CA GLY A 230 -22.42 -2.66 5.39
C GLY A 230 -21.56 -1.67 4.59
N MET A 231 -20.41 -2.10 4.06
CA MET A 231 -19.64 -1.33 3.10
C MET A 231 -20.21 -1.44 1.69
N LYS A 232 -20.57 -0.31 1.09
CA LYS A 232 -21.11 -0.25 -0.29
C LYS A 232 -20.13 0.33 -1.30
N THR A 233 -19.25 1.23 -0.88
CA THR A 233 -18.36 1.96 -1.79
C THR A 233 -17.01 2.22 -1.13
N MET A 234 -15.94 2.00 -1.89
CA MET A 234 -14.58 2.39 -1.53
C MET A 234 -13.95 3.10 -2.72
N THR A 235 -13.16 4.15 -2.47
CA THR A 235 -12.42 4.81 -3.56
C THR A 235 -11.32 3.87 -4.05
N ARG A 236 -11.22 3.69 -5.38
CA ARG A 236 -10.19 2.83 -5.99
C ARG A 236 -8.78 3.24 -5.58
N THR A 237 -8.54 4.54 -5.42
CA THR A 237 -7.25 5.08 -4.97
C THR A 237 -6.89 4.60 -3.57
N PHE A 238 -7.82 4.68 -2.62
CA PHE A 238 -7.55 4.23 -1.25
C PHE A 238 -7.37 2.70 -1.19
N GLY A 239 -8.16 1.94 -1.94
CA GLY A 239 -8.04 0.48 -2.01
C GLY A 239 -6.70 0.00 -2.53
N LEU A 240 -6.23 0.62 -3.62
CA LEU A 240 -4.91 0.32 -4.19
C LEU A 240 -3.77 0.70 -3.23
N GLU A 241 -3.90 1.80 -2.48
CA GLU A 241 -2.89 2.17 -1.47
C GLU A 241 -2.82 1.21 -0.29
N LEU A 242 -3.97 0.76 0.23
CA LEU A 242 -3.99 -0.25 1.28
C LEU A 242 -3.38 -1.55 0.79
N MET A 243 -3.75 -2.00 -0.42
CA MET A 243 -3.19 -3.20 -1.02
C MET A 243 -1.67 -3.07 -1.23
N GLU A 244 -1.19 -1.95 -1.79
CA GLU A 244 0.25 -1.70 -1.92
C GLU A 244 0.95 -1.77 -0.56
N SER A 245 0.39 -1.12 0.46
CA SER A 245 0.95 -1.10 1.81
C SER A 245 1.06 -2.49 2.41
N ILE A 246 0.00 -3.30 2.29
CA ILE A 246 -0.04 -4.68 2.79
C ILE A 246 1.03 -5.52 2.09
N LEU A 247 1.04 -5.51 0.76
CA LEU A 247 1.97 -6.31 -0.03
C LEU A 247 3.42 -5.92 0.26
N ARG A 248 3.71 -4.62 0.35
CA ARG A 248 5.06 -4.09 0.56
C ARG A 248 5.64 -4.44 1.92
N HIS A 249 4.84 -4.33 3.00
CA HIS A 249 5.33 -4.49 4.37
C HIS A 249 5.25 -5.95 4.87
N TYR A 250 4.35 -6.76 4.29
CA TYR A 250 4.11 -8.13 4.75
C TYR A 250 4.34 -9.20 3.69
N PRO A 251 5.44 -9.19 2.90
CA PRO A 251 5.62 -10.16 1.82
C PRO A 251 5.68 -11.61 2.29
N LYS A 252 6.26 -11.85 3.48
CA LYS A 252 6.37 -13.19 4.06
C LYS A 252 5.01 -13.82 4.33
N ALA A 253 4.03 -13.05 4.80
CA ALA A 253 2.67 -13.53 5.02
C ALA A 253 2.04 -14.15 3.76
N PHE A 254 2.36 -13.60 2.58
CA PHE A 254 1.86 -14.10 1.31
C PHE A 254 2.66 -15.28 0.75
N LEU A 255 3.95 -15.36 1.08
CA LEU A 255 4.85 -16.43 0.62
C LEU A 255 4.76 -17.69 1.49
N ASP A 256 4.54 -17.52 2.80
CA ASP A 256 4.49 -18.61 3.76
C ASP A 256 3.11 -19.31 3.77
N HIS A 257 2.04 -18.59 3.40
CA HIS A 257 0.67 -19.10 3.35
C HIS A 257 0.19 -19.31 1.91
N PRO A 258 -0.11 -20.56 1.49
CA PRO A 258 -0.55 -20.85 0.12
C PRO A 258 -1.90 -20.21 -0.22
N GLU A 259 -2.77 -19.99 0.77
CA GLU A 259 -4.08 -19.35 0.61
C GLU A 259 -3.93 -17.89 0.17
N PHE A 260 -3.00 -17.15 0.79
CA PHE A 260 -2.69 -15.78 0.41
C PHE A 260 -2.01 -15.71 -0.96
N SER A 261 -1.10 -16.66 -1.25
CA SER A 261 -0.52 -16.83 -2.60
C SER A 261 -1.59 -17.05 -3.68
N PHE A 262 -2.61 -17.85 -3.39
CA PHE A 262 -3.74 -18.08 -4.30
C PHE A 262 -4.56 -16.80 -4.51
N LEU A 263 -4.80 -16.03 -3.46
CA LEU A 263 -5.51 -14.76 -3.57
C LEU A 263 -4.77 -13.73 -4.46
N LEU A 264 -3.44 -13.73 -4.44
CA LEU A 264 -2.64 -12.90 -5.35
C LEU A 264 -2.93 -13.24 -6.81
N LYS A 265 -2.91 -14.54 -7.15
CA LYS A 265 -3.12 -15.04 -8.51
C LYS A 265 -4.55 -14.83 -9.01
N GLU A 266 -5.54 -15.15 -8.18
CA GLU A 266 -6.95 -15.19 -8.62
C GLU A 266 -7.69 -13.86 -8.47
N ARG A 267 -7.23 -12.97 -7.57
CA ARG A 267 -7.94 -11.72 -7.27
C ARG A 267 -7.09 -10.51 -7.57
N VAL A 268 -5.89 -10.41 -7.00
CA VAL A 268 -5.04 -9.22 -7.14
C VAL A 268 -4.58 -9.03 -8.58
N CYS A 269 -3.96 -10.04 -9.19
CA CYS A 269 -3.44 -9.92 -10.55
C CYS A 269 -4.54 -9.61 -11.59
N PRO A 270 -5.68 -10.32 -11.63
CA PRO A 270 -6.78 -10.00 -12.53
C PRO A 270 -7.39 -8.62 -12.28
N LEU A 271 -7.51 -8.19 -11.02
CA LEU A 271 -7.97 -6.85 -10.67
C LEU A 271 -7.05 -5.77 -11.24
N ILE A 272 -5.74 -5.89 -11.04
CA ILE A 272 -4.76 -4.94 -11.57
C ILE A 272 -4.81 -4.89 -13.09
N ILE A 273 -4.85 -6.05 -13.77
CA ILE A 273 -4.98 -6.12 -15.24
C ILE A 273 -6.26 -5.43 -15.71
N LYS A 274 -7.40 -5.69 -15.05
CA LYS A 274 -8.70 -5.08 -15.36
C LYS A 274 -8.64 -3.55 -15.20
N LEU A 275 -8.04 -3.04 -14.12
CA LEU A 275 -7.92 -1.60 -13.85
C LEU A 275 -6.93 -0.90 -14.82
N PHE A 276 -6.00 -1.64 -15.41
CA PHE A 276 -5.19 -1.14 -16.53
C PHE A 276 -5.91 -1.17 -17.89
N SER A 277 -7.02 -1.90 -18.07
CA SER A 277 -7.72 -1.96 -19.37
C SER A 277 -8.09 -0.59 -19.97
N PRO A 278 -8.63 0.39 -19.21
CA PRO A 278 -8.88 1.74 -19.74
C PRO A 278 -7.58 2.44 -20.19
N ASN A 279 -6.50 2.24 -19.44
CA ASN A 279 -5.16 2.76 -19.75
C ASN A 279 -4.59 2.16 -21.05
N ILE A 280 -4.89 0.89 -21.35
CA ILE A 280 -4.44 0.20 -22.56
C ILE A 280 -5.25 0.62 -23.80
N LYS A 281 -6.57 0.76 -23.65
CA LYS A 281 -7.48 1.08 -24.75
C LYS A 281 -7.45 2.57 -25.15
N TYR A 282 -6.97 3.45 -24.27
CA TYR A 282 -6.77 4.85 -24.63
C TYR A 282 -5.73 4.99 -25.74
N LYS A 283 -6.22 5.20 -26.96
CA LYS A 283 -5.48 5.79 -28.07
C LYS A 283 -6.02 7.20 -28.22
N LYS A 284 -5.15 8.20 -28.35
CA LYS A 284 -5.56 9.50 -28.92
C LYS A 284 -6.01 9.24 -30.36
N GLY A 285 -7.28 8.87 -30.54
CA GLY A 285 -7.88 8.57 -31.83
C GLY A 285 -8.53 9.81 -32.40
N GLY A 286 -8.25 10.08 -33.68
CA GLY A 286 -8.95 11.07 -34.48
C GLY A 286 -10.46 10.84 -34.48
N GLN A 287 -11.15 11.92 -34.84
CA GLN A 287 -12.60 12.01 -34.98
C GLN A 287 -13.16 10.76 -35.70
N ASN A 288 -14.28 10.23 -35.18
CA ASN A 288 -15.27 9.36 -35.85
C ASN A 288 -15.60 7.97 -35.23
N THR A 289 -15.49 7.75 -33.92
CA THR A 289 -16.31 6.71 -33.25
C THR A 289 -16.75 7.12 -31.84
N PRO A 290 -18.05 7.05 -31.50
CA PRO A 290 -18.57 7.41 -30.18
C PRO A 290 -18.48 6.19 -29.23
N THR A 291 -17.27 5.74 -28.92
CA THR A 291 -17.06 4.90 -27.74
C THR A 291 -16.50 5.78 -26.65
N ILE A 292 -17.19 5.83 -25.50
CA ILE A 292 -16.75 6.51 -24.28
C ILE A 292 -15.45 5.81 -23.83
N ILE A 293 -14.31 6.25 -24.33
CA ILE A 293 -12.99 5.79 -23.87
C ILE A 293 -12.75 6.55 -22.56
N GLU A 294 -13.00 5.89 -21.42
CA GLU A 294 -12.64 6.45 -20.11
C GLU A 294 -11.15 6.82 -20.10
N LYS A 295 -10.88 8.11 -19.91
CA LYS A 295 -9.52 8.66 -19.87
C LYS A 295 -8.79 8.07 -18.65
N PRO A 296 -7.54 7.60 -18.80
CA PRO A 296 -6.77 7.13 -17.67
C PRO A 296 -6.60 8.23 -16.61
N VAL A 297 -6.90 7.88 -15.35
CA VAL A 297 -6.85 8.80 -14.21
C VAL A 297 -5.47 8.69 -13.56
N PHE A 298 -4.73 9.79 -13.51
CA PHE A 298 -3.35 9.84 -13.02
C PHE A 298 -3.22 9.20 -11.62
N SER A 299 -4.07 9.61 -10.68
CA SER A 299 -4.04 9.11 -9.30
C SER A 299 -4.23 7.60 -9.19
N VAL A 300 -5.06 7.00 -10.06
CA VAL A 300 -5.26 5.55 -10.11
C VAL A 300 -4.04 4.87 -10.76
N SER A 301 -3.54 5.40 -11.87
CA SER A 301 -2.42 4.82 -12.61
C SER A 301 -1.13 4.79 -11.78
N VAL A 302 -0.81 5.86 -11.03
CA VAL A 302 0.34 5.88 -10.11
C VAL A 302 0.25 4.73 -9.11
N ARG A 303 -0.90 4.55 -8.47
CA ARG A 303 -1.11 3.53 -7.45
C ARG A 303 -1.08 2.11 -8.02
N LEU A 304 -1.67 1.89 -9.20
CA LEU A 304 -1.57 0.61 -9.90
C LEU A 304 -0.11 0.26 -10.21
N LEU A 305 0.66 1.23 -10.73
CA LEU A 305 2.07 1.05 -11.06
C LEU A 305 2.94 0.76 -9.82
N ARG A 306 2.62 1.38 -8.68
CA ARG A 306 3.26 1.07 -7.39
C ARG A 306 2.96 -0.35 -6.93
N VAL A 307 1.71 -0.82 -7.03
CA VAL A 307 1.34 -2.21 -6.73
C VAL A 307 2.09 -3.17 -7.65
N VAL A 308 2.12 -2.92 -8.96
CA VAL A 308 2.89 -3.74 -9.93
C VAL A 308 4.37 -3.79 -9.57
N SER A 309 4.97 -2.66 -9.21
CA SER A 309 6.37 -2.60 -8.79
C SER A 309 6.63 -3.49 -7.57
N VAL A 310 5.73 -3.48 -6.57
CA VAL A 310 5.82 -4.36 -5.40
C VAL A 310 5.65 -5.83 -5.78
N LEU A 311 4.67 -6.16 -6.63
CA LEU A 311 4.43 -7.53 -7.10
C LEU A 311 5.65 -8.12 -7.81
N ILE A 312 6.25 -7.36 -8.74
CA ILE A 312 7.45 -7.81 -9.47
C ILE A 312 8.65 -7.90 -8.53
N LYS A 313 8.82 -6.98 -7.57
CA LYS A 313 10.00 -6.99 -6.68
C LYS A 313 9.96 -8.11 -5.63
N GLN A 314 8.80 -8.40 -5.07
CA GLN A 314 8.68 -9.28 -3.90
C GLN A 314 8.10 -10.66 -4.22
N PHE A 315 7.31 -10.79 -5.30
CA PHE A 315 6.54 -11.99 -5.62
C PHE A 315 6.87 -12.61 -6.97
N TYR A 316 8.00 -12.23 -7.57
CA TYR A 316 8.40 -12.67 -8.91
C TYR A 316 8.39 -14.18 -9.10
N SER A 317 9.00 -14.93 -8.17
CA SER A 317 9.09 -16.40 -8.25
C SER A 317 7.74 -17.10 -8.15
N LEU A 318 6.76 -16.47 -7.51
CA LEU A 318 5.40 -16.99 -7.35
C LEU A 318 4.53 -16.68 -8.58
N LEU A 319 4.71 -15.49 -9.17
CA LEU A 319 3.84 -14.86 -10.16
C LEU A 319 4.53 -14.70 -11.53
N VAL A 320 5.30 -15.70 -11.97
CA VAL A 320 6.12 -15.60 -13.20
C VAL A 320 5.25 -15.22 -14.42
N THR A 321 4.13 -15.91 -14.62
CA THR A 321 3.21 -15.64 -15.75
C THR A 321 2.56 -14.25 -15.70
N GLU A 322 2.16 -13.80 -14.50
CA GLU A 322 1.48 -12.54 -14.29
C GLU A 322 2.48 -11.36 -14.36
N CYS A 323 3.70 -11.57 -13.86
CA CYS A 323 4.80 -10.61 -13.99
C CYS A 323 5.19 -10.41 -15.46
N GLU A 324 5.19 -11.46 -16.28
CA GLU A 324 5.38 -11.33 -17.74
C GLU A 324 4.34 -10.38 -18.33
N ILE A 325 3.05 -10.58 -18.03
CA ILE A 325 1.96 -9.70 -18.48
C ILE A 325 2.20 -8.26 -18.01
N PHE A 326 2.53 -8.06 -16.73
CA PHE A 326 2.78 -6.71 -16.19
C PHE A 326 3.97 -6.01 -16.86
N LEU A 327 5.05 -6.73 -17.13
CA LEU A 327 6.24 -6.18 -17.79
C LEU A 327 5.92 -5.81 -19.24
N SER A 328 5.22 -6.66 -20.00
CA SER A 328 4.76 -6.33 -21.35
C SER A 328 3.78 -5.14 -21.34
N LEU A 329 2.95 -4.99 -20.30
CA LEU A 329 2.08 -3.81 -20.14
C LEU A 329 2.87 -2.53 -19.87
N LEU A 330 3.89 -2.59 -19.00
CA LEU A 330 4.79 -1.46 -18.73
C LEU A 330 5.49 -1.00 -20.02
N VAL A 331 5.98 -1.94 -20.82
CA VAL A 331 6.58 -1.65 -22.13
C VAL A 331 5.57 -0.97 -23.06
N LYS A 332 4.34 -1.48 -23.16
CA LYS A 332 3.26 -0.85 -23.97
C LYS A 332 2.88 0.55 -23.49
N PHE A 333 3.11 0.89 -22.22
CA PHE A 333 2.87 2.26 -21.74
C PHE A 333 3.89 3.28 -22.21
N LEU A 334 5.02 2.85 -22.80
CA LEU A 334 6.01 3.75 -23.41
C LEU A 334 5.62 4.21 -24.83
N ASP A 335 4.59 3.61 -25.43
CA ASP A 335 4.11 3.93 -26.77
C ASP A 335 3.73 5.42 -26.94
N ASN A 336 3.97 5.94 -28.14
CA ASN A 336 3.68 7.34 -28.49
C ASN A 336 2.18 7.73 -28.41
N ASN A 337 1.28 6.75 -28.42
CA ASN A 337 -0.16 6.97 -28.36
C ASN A 337 -0.67 7.26 -26.94
N LYS A 338 0.17 7.08 -25.92
CA LYS A 338 -0.17 7.27 -24.51
C LYS A 338 0.05 8.71 -24.03
N PRO A 339 -0.70 9.17 -23.02
CA PRO A 339 -0.42 10.44 -22.35
C PRO A 339 1.03 10.50 -21.87
N PHE A 340 1.68 11.65 -22.03
CA PHE A 340 3.10 11.79 -21.75
C PHE A 340 3.45 11.48 -20.28
N TRP A 341 2.62 11.93 -19.34
CA TRP A 341 2.76 11.60 -17.92
C TRP A 341 2.73 10.09 -17.66
N GLN A 342 1.94 9.32 -18.40
CA GLN A 342 1.83 7.87 -18.22
C GLN A 342 3.11 7.18 -18.69
N ARG A 343 3.69 7.67 -19.79
CA ARG A 343 4.98 7.20 -20.30
C ARG A 343 6.10 7.48 -19.30
N ALA A 344 6.11 8.67 -18.70
CA ALA A 344 7.08 9.04 -17.67
C ALA A 344 6.96 8.15 -16.41
N LEU A 345 5.75 7.87 -15.94
CA LEU A 345 5.53 6.94 -14.81
C LEU A 345 6.03 5.53 -15.13
N ALA A 346 5.79 5.03 -16.34
CA ALA A 346 6.30 3.73 -16.75
C ALA A 346 7.83 3.68 -16.76
N LEU A 347 8.49 4.76 -17.19
CA LEU A 347 9.95 4.88 -17.12
C LEU A 347 10.47 4.89 -15.67
N GLU A 348 9.80 5.57 -14.75
CA GLU A 348 10.20 5.53 -13.33
C GLU A 348 10.08 4.11 -12.74
N VAL A 349 9.04 3.36 -13.09
CA VAL A 349 8.91 1.96 -12.66
C VAL A 349 10.02 1.10 -13.27
N LEU A 350 10.29 1.24 -14.57
CA LEU A 350 11.36 0.50 -15.24
C LEU A 350 12.73 0.82 -14.66
N HIS A 351 13.03 2.10 -14.38
CA HIS A 351 14.26 2.50 -13.69
C HIS A 351 14.39 1.78 -12.35
N ASN A 352 13.34 1.81 -11.54
CA ASN A 352 13.29 1.16 -10.23
C ASN A 352 13.45 -0.38 -10.28
N LEU A 353 13.07 -1.02 -11.39
CA LEU A 353 13.25 -2.45 -11.62
C LEU A 353 14.66 -2.77 -12.15
N CYS A 354 15.16 -1.97 -13.09
CA CYS A 354 16.47 -2.15 -13.72
C CYS A 354 17.63 -1.89 -12.76
N SER A 355 17.44 -1.02 -11.76
CA SER A 355 18.45 -0.78 -10.71
C SER A 355 18.71 -2.00 -9.81
N GLN A 356 17.86 -3.04 -9.86
CA GLN A 356 18.04 -4.26 -9.06
C GLN A 356 18.62 -5.41 -9.91
N PRO A 357 19.91 -5.78 -9.73
CA PRO A 357 20.56 -6.75 -10.61
C PRO A 357 19.93 -8.15 -10.58
N GLN A 358 19.42 -8.57 -9.42
CA GLN A 358 18.78 -9.89 -9.28
C GLN A 358 17.48 -10.00 -10.08
N ILE A 359 16.73 -8.89 -10.20
CA ILE A 359 15.49 -8.86 -10.98
C ILE A 359 15.80 -8.95 -12.47
N LEU A 360 16.77 -8.17 -12.96
CA LEU A 360 17.21 -8.24 -14.36
C LEU A 360 17.70 -9.62 -14.74
N ARG A 361 18.50 -10.26 -13.87
CA ARG A 361 18.91 -11.65 -14.07
C ARG A 361 17.70 -12.57 -14.19
N SER A 362 16.70 -12.39 -13.33
CA SER A 362 15.50 -13.21 -13.34
C SER A 362 14.71 -13.05 -14.65
N PHE A 363 14.56 -11.81 -15.15
CA PHE A 363 13.92 -11.56 -16.45
C PHE A 363 14.58 -12.34 -17.58
N CYS A 364 15.92 -12.34 -17.63
CA CYS A 364 16.64 -13.10 -18.64
C CYS A 364 16.44 -14.62 -18.48
N GLN A 365 16.53 -15.14 -17.25
CA GLN A 365 16.49 -16.58 -16.98
C GLN A 365 15.10 -17.21 -17.20
N PHE A 366 14.05 -16.53 -16.74
CA PHE A 366 12.68 -17.05 -16.78
C PHE A 366 11.93 -16.66 -18.06
N TYR A 367 12.38 -15.63 -18.79
CA TYR A 367 11.74 -15.20 -20.03
C TYR A 367 12.68 -15.28 -21.23
N ASP A 368 13.68 -14.40 -21.37
CA ASP A 368 14.45 -14.30 -22.63
C ASP A 368 15.22 -15.57 -23.03
N MET A 369 15.54 -16.44 -22.08
CA MET A 369 16.18 -17.74 -22.31
C MET A 369 15.21 -18.89 -22.61
N GLN A 370 13.89 -18.69 -22.48
CA GLN A 370 12.89 -19.69 -22.80
C GLN A 370 12.44 -19.56 -24.27
N GLU A 371 12.22 -20.67 -24.96
CA GLU A 371 11.95 -20.65 -26.41
C GLU A 371 10.56 -20.08 -26.78
N HIS A 372 9.57 -20.22 -25.89
CA HIS A 372 8.17 -19.88 -26.17
C HIS A 372 7.62 -18.68 -25.36
N SER A 373 8.44 -18.03 -24.55
CA SER A 373 8.00 -16.84 -23.79
C SER A 373 8.37 -15.54 -24.51
N THR A 374 7.78 -14.44 -24.06
CA THR A 374 8.20 -13.11 -24.51
C THR A 374 9.64 -12.84 -24.10
N LYS A 375 10.37 -12.08 -24.92
CA LYS A 375 11.75 -11.67 -24.62
C LYS A 375 11.71 -10.34 -23.88
N VAL A 376 11.24 -10.38 -22.65
CA VAL A 376 10.95 -9.21 -21.81
C VAL A 376 12.14 -8.25 -21.72
N PHE A 377 13.35 -8.74 -21.46
CA PHE A 377 14.52 -7.87 -21.33
C PHE A 377 14.86 -7.20 -22.67
N LYS A 378 14.82 -7.96 -23.77
CA LYS A 378 14.93 -7.40 -25.12
C LYS A 378 13.86 -6.34 -25.40
N GLU A 379 12.59 -6.60 -25.07
CA GLU A 379 11.48 -5.67 -25.27
C GLU A 379 11.66 -4.37 -24.48
N ILE A 380 12.15 -4.44 -23.23
CA ILE A 380 12.49 -3.26 -22.43
C ILE A 380 13.56 -2.42 -23.13
N CYS A 381 14.67 -3.04 -23.54
CA CYS A 381 15.76 -2.34 -24.25
C CYS A 381 15.28 -1.71 -25.57
N GLU A 382 14.48 -2.43 -26.36
CA GLU A 382 13.89 -1.90 -27.59
C GLU A 382 12.93 -0.74 -27.32
N ALA A 383 12.13 -0.82 -26.25
CA ALA A 383 11.17 0.22 -25.91
C ALA A 383 11.86 1.50 -25.44
N LEU A 384 12.92 1.39 -24.63
CA LEU A 384 13.77 2.53 -24.26
C LEU A 384 14.40 3.17 -25.51
N HIS A 385 14.92 2.36 -26.43
CA HIS A 385 15.47 2.84 -27.69
C HIS A 385 14.42 3.56 -28.57
N LYS A 386 13.24 2.96 -28.74
CA LYS A 386 12.09 3.54 -29.47
C LYS A 386 11.65 4.86 -28.83
N PHE A 387 11.62 4.94 -27.50
CA PHE A 387 11.29 6.15 -26.76
C PHE A 387 12.28 7.29 -27.06
N VAL A 388 13.59 7.02 -26.92
CA VAL A 388 14.65 8.01 -27.20
C VAL A 388 14.58 8.49 -28.64
N ASN A 389 14.52 7.59 -29.62
CA ASN A 389 14.40 7.97 -31.02
C ASN A 389 13.17 8.84 -31.29
N SER A 390 12.04 8.52 -30.65
CA SER A 390 10.83 9.32 -30.82
C SER A 390 10.95 10.73 -30.25
N MET A 391 11.69 10.92 -29.16
CA MET A 391 11.93 12.25 -28.59
C MET A 391 12.90 13.04 -29.47
N LEU A 392 14.00 12.43 -29.88
CA LEU A 392 14.99 13.05 -30.76
C LEU A 392 14.38 13.44 -32.11
N ALA A 393 13.59 12.57 -32.75
CA ALA A 393 12.91 12.87 -34.01
C ALA A 393 11.92 14.06 -33.90
N ARG A 394 11.33 14.25 -32.72
CA ARG A 394 10.43 15.36 -32.45
C ARG A 394 11.18 16.68 -32.29
N GLU A 395 12.30 16.69 -31.56
CA GLU A 395 13.17 17.87 -31.46
C GLU A 395 13.67 18.30 -32.85
N ILE A 396 14.11 17.34 -33.66
CA ILE A 396 14.51 17.57 -35.06
C ILE A 396 13.37 18.25 -35.86
N SER A 397 12.15 17.74 -35.75
CA SER A 397 10.98 18.31 -36.45
C SER A 397 10.63 19.73 -35.97
N GLN A 398 10.79 20.03 -34.68
CA GLN A 398 10.56 21.37 -34.12
C GLN A 398 11.63 22.38 -34.54
N VAL A 399 12.90 21.97 -34.67
CA VAL A 399 13.98 22.81 -35.18
C VAL A 399 13.75 23.17 -36.66
N TYR A 400 13.32 22.22 -37.49
CA TYR A 400 13.00 22.51 -38.89
C TYR A 400 11.76 23.39 -39.05
N SER A 401 10.74 23.22 -38.20
CA SER A 401 9.51 24.02 -38.25
C SER A 401 9.75 25.48 -37.83
N SER A 402 10.63 25.71 -36.84
CA SER A 402 11.04 27.07 -36.43
C SER A 402 12.00 27.72 -37.43
N ALA A 403 12.81 26.94 -38.16
CA ALA A 403 13.64 27.43 -39.26
C ALA A 403 12.85 27.76 -40.54
N SER A 404 11.71 27.09 -40.80
CA SER A 404 10.86 27.34 -41.98
C SER A 404 9.84 28.49 -41.81
N GLY A 405 9.73 29.09 -40.62
CA GLY A 405 8.72 30.09 -40.29
C GLY A 405 8.92 31.50 -40.86
N ASN A 406 9.93 31.73 -41.70
CA ASN A 406 10.26 33.07 -42.22
C ASN A 406 10.74 33.06 -43.69
N ILE A 407 10.10 32.28 -44.56
CA ILE A 407 10.40 32.30 -45.99
C ILE A 407 9.27 33.02 -46.73
N SER A 408 9.47 34.31 -47.01
CA SER A 408 8.75 35.02 -48.07
C SER A 408 8.98 34.29 -49.40
N PRO A 409 7.96 34.09 -50.25
CA PRO A 409 8.08 33.28 -51.45
C PRO A 409 8.82 34.06 -52.54
N GLY A 410 10.12 33.80 -52.71
CA GLY A 410 10.88 34.44 -53.78
C GLY A 410 12.39 34.24 -53.71
N ALA A 411 12.89 33.01 -53.77
CA ALA A 411 14.25 32.72 -54.27
C ALA A 411 14.39 31.21 -54.53
N GLY A 412 14.96 30.86 -55.68
CA GLY A 412 15.17 29.48 -56.13
C GLY A 412 16.25 28.70 -55.37
N PRO A 413 16.53 27.45 -55.80
CA PRO A 413 17.24 26.47 -54.99
C PRO A 413 18.76 26.57 -55.20
N SER A 414 19.48 27.14 -54.24
CA SER A 414 20.94 26.95 -54.14
C SER A 414 21.50 27.46 -52.81
N SER A 415 21.84 26.55 -51.89
CA SER A 415 23.18 26.43 -51.28
C SER A 415 23.16 25.56 -50.01
N PRO A 416 24.21 24.75 -49.78
CA PRO A 416 24.32 23.87 -48.63
C PRO A 416 24.84 24.61 -47.39
N ILE A 417 24.38 24.15 -46.22
CA ILE A 417 25.05 24.20 -44.89
C ILE A 417 25.67 25.56 -44.54
N SER A 418 24.92 26.39 -43.83
CA SER A 418 25.46 27.55 -43.13
C SER A 418 26.16 27.09 -41.84
N GLU A 419 27.48 27.23 -41.80
CA GLU A 419 28.36 27.12 -40.62
C GLU A 419 28.11 28.25 -39.61
N LYS A 420 26.90 28.29 -39.02
CA LYS A 420 26.74 28.90 -37.70
C LYS A 420 26.71 27.77 -36.70
N ALA A 421 27.83 27.59 -36.00
CA ALA A 421 27.92 26.71 -34.85
C ALA A 421 26.72 27.04 -33.93
N PRO A 422 25.80 26.08 -33.70
CA PRO A 422 24.72 26.29 -32.76
C PRO A 422 25.35 26.59 -31.40
N THR A 423 25.02 27.74 -30.83
CA THR A 423 25.51 28.22 -29.51
C THR A 423 25.10 27.31 -28.36
N GLN A 424 24.29 26.30 -28.64
CA GLN A 424 23.86 25.27 -27.70
C GLN A 424 24.67 23.99 -27.93
N SER A 425 25.27 23.46 -26.85
CA SER A 425 25.96 22.16 -26.87
C SER A 425 25.04 21.09 -27.46
N GLY A 426 25.56 20.26 -28.36
CA GLY A 426 24.76 19.31 -29.14
C GLY A 426 25.62 18.17 -29.68
N PHE A 427 24.99 17.19 -30.32
CA PHE A 427 25.68 16.11 -31.00
C PHE A 427 25.08 15.84 -32.38
N LEU A 428 25.90 15.30 -33.27
CA LEU A 428 25.47 14.89 -34.60
C LEU A 428 24.92 13.46 -34.54
N TYR A 429 23.67 13.27 -34.92
CA TYR A 429 23.05 11.96 -35.03
C TYR A 429 22.49 11.76 -36.44
N ARG A 430 22.95 10.71 -37.14
CA ARG A 430 22.58 10.41 -38.54
C ARG A 430 22.73 11.61 -39.49
N GLY A 431 23.79 12.40 -39.31
CA GLY A 431 24.06 13.59 -40.14
C GLY A 431 23.23 14.82 -39.80
N GLN A 432 22.45 14.80 -38.71
CA GLN A 432 21.63 15.92 -38.25
C GLN A 432 22.09 16.40 -36.87
N TRP A 433 22.13 17.72 -36.67
CA TRP A 433 22.53 18.32 -35.39
C TRP A 433 21.37 18.29 -34.40
N ILE A 434 21.59 17.66 -33.24
CA ILE A 434 20.64 17.62 -32.14
C ILE A 434 21.20 18.47 -30.99
N PRO A 435 20.50 19.54 -30.55
CA PRO A 435 20.90 20.27 -29.37
C PRO A 435 20.71 19.40 -28.14
N VAL A 436 21.71 19.29 -27.26
CA VAL A 436 21.54 18.68 -25.95
C VAL A 436 20.71 19.68 -25.13
N PRO A 437 19.50 19.32 -24.68
CA PRO A 437 18.81 20.15 -23.69
C PRO A 437 19.73 20.24 -22.47
N ASN A 438 19.91 21.43 -21.90
CA ASN A 438 20.74 21.60 -20.69
C ASN A 438 20.21 20.67 -19.59
N VAL A 439 20.82 19.49 -19.44
CA VAL A 439 20.60 18.58 -18.31
C VAL A 439 21.40 19.16 -17.15
N SER A 440 21.07 20.39 -16.75
CA SER A 440 21.74 21.12 -15.66
C SER A 440 21.34 20.61 -14.27
N GLN A 441 20.68 19.46 -14.19
CA GLN A 441 20.34 18.80 -12.93
C GLN A 441 20.70 17.32 -13.02
N THR A 442 21.91 16.99 -12.59
CA THR A 442 22.40 15.62 -12.38
C THR A 442 21.72 14.91 -11.19
N ASN A 443 20.76 15.56 -10.52
CA ASN A 443 20.04 15.06 -9.34
C ASN A 443 18.51 15.23 -9.47
N ILE A 444 17.93 14.87 -10.61
CA ILE A 444 16.47 14.78 -10.72
C ILE A 444 16.05 13.39 -10.19
N LYS A 445 15.60 13.34 -8.94
CA LYS A 445 15.07 12.10 -8.34
C LYS A 445 13.76 11.69 -9.04
N PRO A 446 13.42 10.38 -9.07
CA PRO A 446 12.08 9.95 -9.43
C PRO A 446 11.07 10.55 -8.44
N ILE A 447 10.07 11.28 -8.93
CA ILE A 447 9.18 12.10 -8.09
C ILE A 447 7.71 11.78 -8.37
N TYR A 448 7.33 11.40 -9.59
CA TYR A 448 5.91 11.30 -9.95
C TYR A 448 5.25 10.03 -9.39
N LEU A 449 6.01 8.95 -9.11
CA LEU A 449 5.49 7.81 -8.35
C LEU A 449 5.15 8.15 -6.88
N GLU A 450 5.78 9.17 -6.30
CA GLU A 450 5.52 9.61 -4.92
C GLU A 450 4.43 10.67 -4.84
N GLN A 451 4.15 11.38 -5.94
CA GLN A 451 3.10 12.41 -6.02
C GLN A 451 1.71 11.80 -6.23
N LEU A 452 1.00 11.52 -5.14
CA LEU A 452 -0.28 10.81 -5.13
C LEU A 452 -1.53 11.67 -5.41
N GLU A 453 -1.43 13.00 -5.31
CA GLU A 453 -2.59 13.91 -5.17
C GLU A 453 -2.80 14.92 -6.31
N HIS A 454 -2.09 14.82 -7.45
CA HIS A 454 -2.37 15.71 -8.56
C HIS A 454 -3.84 15.57 -9.02
N LYS A 455 -4.66 16.57 -8.68
CA LYS A 455 -5.99 16.77 -9.27
C LYS A 455 -5.80 16.78 -10.78
N ASN A 456 -6.65 16.06 -11.50
CA ASN A 456 -6.52 15.60 -12.90
C ASN A 456 -6.29 16.67 -13.99
N GLU A 457 -6.01 17.93 -13.64
CA GLU A 457 -5.86 19.06 -14.55
C GLU A 457 -4.40 19.52 -14.58
N GLY A 458 -3.62 18.86 -15.45
CA GLY A 458 -2.35 19.40 -15.92
C GLY A 458 -1.08 18.86 -15.26
N VAL A 459 -0.92 17.53 -15.14
CA VAL A 459 0.41 16.94 -14.90
C VAL A 459 1.27 17.20 -16.14
N ASN A 460 1.97 18.33 -16.14
CA ASN A 460 2.87 18.73 -17.22
C ASN A 460 4.27 18.20 -16.90
N VAL A 461 4.52 16.94 -17.27
CA VAL A 461 5.85 16.35 -17.14
C VAL A 461 6.75 16.95 -18.21
N SER A 462 7.93 17.43 -17.80
CA SER A 462 8.93 17.98 -18.72
C SER A 462 9.54 16.89 -19.61
N GLU A 463 9.88 17.23 -20.85
CA GLU A 463 10.50 16.29 -21.79
C GLU A 463 11.95 15.96 -21.38
N SER A 464 12.65 16.94 -20.81
CA SER A 464 13.97 16.75 -20.20
C SER A 464 13.94 15.74 -19.06
N TYR A 465 12.84 15.71 -18.29
CA TYR A 465 12.67 14.75 -17.20
C TYR A 465 12.60 13.31 -17.73
N ALA A 466 11.76 13.06 -18.74
CA ALA A 466 11.61 11.72 -19.29
C ALA A 466 12.88 11.24 -19.99
N MET A 467 13.59 12.14 -20.69
CA MET A 467 14.90 11.83 -21.29
C MET A 467 15.94 11.46 -20.23
N HIS A 468 15.97 12.18 -19.11
CA HIS A 468 16.83 11.84 -17.98
C HIS A 468 16.48 10.47 -17.39
N MET A 469 15.19 10.14 -17.22
CA MET A 469 14.76 8.83 -16.73
C MET A 469 15.19 7.68 -17.64
N VAL A 470 15.12 7.84 -18.97
CA VAL A 470 15.64 6.80 -19.88
C VAL A 470 17.16 6.67 -19.76
N PHE A 471 17.88 7.80 -19.69
CA PHE A 471 19.32 7.77 -19.49
C PHE A 471 19.69 7.01 -18.20
N LEU A 472 19.01 7.30 -17.08
CA LEU A 472 19.19 6.56 -15.84
C LEU A 472 18.87 5.07 -16.00
N CYS A 473 17.78 4.69 -16.69
CA CYS A 473 17.47 3.29 -16.96
C CYS A 473 18.63 2.58 -17.66
N VAL A 474 19.18 3.18 -18.72
CA VAL A 474 20.27 2.58 -19.50
C VAL A 474 21.55 2.44 -18.66
N VAL A 475 21.90 3.48 -17.89
CA VAL A 475 23.06 3.44 -16.99
C VAL A 475 22.90 2.36 -15.93
N GLU A 476 21.74 2.28 -15.28
CA GLU A 476 21.44 1.26 -14.27
C GLU A 476 21.47 -0.15 -14.86
N ILE A 477 20.98 -0.36 -16.08
CA ILE A 477 21.11 -1.67 -16.77
C ILE A 477 22.58 -2.03 -16.94
N CYS A 478 23.42 -1.11 -17.42
CA CYS A 478 24.86 -1.35 -17.59
C CYS A 478 25.54 -1.67 -16.25
N GLN A 479 25.27 -0.88 -15.21
CA GLN A 479 25.81 -1.10 -13.86
C GLN A 479 25.35 -2.43 -13.26
N ALA A 480 24.07 -2.76 -13.41
CA ALA A 480 23.52 -4.02 -12.92
C ALA A 480 24.14 -5.23 -13.63
N LEU A 481 24.38 -5.14 -14.95
CA LEU A 481 25.08 -6.18 -15.70
C LEU A 481 26.54 -6.32 -15.23
N ASP A 482 27.24 -5.22 -14.98
CA ASP A 482 28.61 -5.24 -14.46
C ASP A 482 28.68 -5.96 -13.10
N VAL A 483 27.78 -5.61 -12.17
CA VAL A 483 27.65 -6.28 -10.87
C VAL A 483 27.40 -7.79 -11.02
N LEU A 484 26.52 -8.20 -11.93
CA LEU A 484 26.22 -9.63 -12.17
C LEU A 484 27.42 -10.38 -12.75
N ILE A 485 28.17 -9.75 -13.66
CA ILE A 485 29.37 -10.33 -14.28
C ILE A 485 30.47 -10.47 -13.23
N LEU A 486 30.73 -9.44 -12.44
CA LEU A 486 31.74 -9.46 -11.36
C LEU A 486 31.40 -10.49 -10.28
N ASP A 487 30.13 -10.61 -9.87
CA ASP A 487 29.67 -11.65 -8.94
C ASP A 487 29.92 -13.07 -9.49
N ARG A 488 29.65 -13.29 -10.79
CA ARG A 488 29.91 -14.57 -11.45
C ARG A 488 31.40 -14.90 -11.52
N ILE A 489 32.25 -13.91 -11.82
CA ILE A 489 33.72 -14.07 -11.84
C ILE A 489 34.24 -14.41 -10.45
N SER A 490 33.76 -13.71 -9.42
CA SER A 490 34.14 -13.96 -8.01
C SER A 490 33.74 -15.38 -7.56
N LYS A 491 32.52 -15.82 -7.88
CA LYS A 491 32.04 -17.19 -7.59
C LYS A 491 32.79 -18.27 -8.38
N LYS A 492 33.26 -17.96 -9.59
CA LYS A 492 34.13 -18.86 -10.35
C LYS A 492 35.48 -18.99 -9.65
N LYS A 493 36.13 -17.87 -9.31
CA LYS A 493 37.41 -17.86 -8.59
C LYS A 493 37.36 -18.62 -7.25
N LYS A 494 36.28 -18.46 -6.47
CA LYS A 494 36.10 -19.22 -5.21
C LYS A 494 35.99 -20.73 -5.46
N ARG A 495 35.22 -21.16 -6.45
CA ARG A 495 35.12 -22.58 -6.83
C ARG A 495 36.45 -23.14 -7.33
N ASP A 496 37.21 -22.36 -8.09
CA ASP A 496 38.52 -22.77 -8.60
C ASP A 496 39.54 -22.90 -7.44
N ILE A 497 39.44 -22.06 -6.41
CA ILE A 497 40.24 -22.16 -5.16
C ILE A 497 39.81 -23.37 -4.32
N GLU A 498 38.49 -23.62 -4.16
CA GLU A 498 37.95 -24.77 -3.42
C GLU A 498 38.24 -26.12 -4.10
N ASN A 499 38.32 -26.14 -5.43
CA ASN A 499 38.63 -27.34 -6.21
C ASN A 499 40.14 -27.66 -6.31
N GLY A 500 41.01 -26.88 -5.66
CA GLY A 500 42.42 -27.24 -5.50
C GLY A 500 43.29 -27.19 -6.76
N ASP A 501 42.95 -26.35 -7.75
CA ASP A 501 43.79 -26.15 -8.96
C ASP A 501 44.88 -25.08 -8.73
N TYR A 502 45.63 -25.20 -7.64
CA TYR A 502 46.98 -24.66 -7.57
C TYR A 502 47.95 -25.81 -7.79
N LEU A 503 48.20 -26.14 -9.07
CA LEU A 503 49.46 -26.76 -9.43
C LEU A 503 50.57 -25.82 -8.93
N VAL A 504 51.23 -26.25 -7.86
CA VAL A 504 52.52 -25.74 -7.43
C VAL A 504 53.41 -25.76 -8.66
N GLU A 505 53.66 -24.58 -9.24
CA GLU A 505 54.80 -24.43 -10.16
C GLU A 505 56.03 -24.80 -9.36
N ASN A 506 56.53 -26.01 -9.59
CA ASN A 506 57.81 -26.48 -9.10
C ASN A 506 58.85 -25.43 -9.49
N VAL A 507 59.29 -24.65 -8.51
CA VAL A 507 60.51 -23.87 -8.55
C VAL A 507 61.62 -24.86 -8.89
N LYS A 508 62.03 -24.89 -10.17
CA LYS A 508 63.28 -25.52 -10.56
C LYS A 508 64.40 -24.70 -9.91
N HIS A 509 64.87 -25.17 -8.76
CA HIS A 509 66.21 -24.85 -8.29
C HIS A 509 67.19 -25.31 -9.38
N THR A 510 67.66 -24.38 -10.19
CA THR A 510 68.91 -24.51 -10.92
C THR A 510 70.02 -24.36 -9.91
N ASP A 511 70.54 -25.49 -9.44
CA ASP A 511 71.74 -25.56 -8.64
C ASP A 511 72.73 -26.49 -9.35
N LYS A 512 73.95 -25.94 -9.55
CA LYS A 512 75.22 -26.59 -9.97
C LYS A 512 75.35 -26.89 -11.47
N THR A 513 76.45 -26.55 -12.15
CA THR A 513 77.86 -26.38 -11.74
C THR A 513 78.60 -25.58 -12.79
#